data_AF-T1A0D8-F1
#
_entry.id   AF-T1A0D8-F1
#
_cell.length_a   1.000
_cell.length_b   1.000
_cell.length_c   1.000
_cell.angle_alpha   90.00
_cell.angle_beta   90.00
_cell.angle_gamma   90.00
#
_symmetry.space_group_name_H-M   'P 1'
#
loop_
_entity.id
_entity.type
_entity.pdbx_description
1 polymer ?
#
loop_
_entity_poly.entity_id
_entity_poly.type
_entity_poly.pdbx_seq_one_letter_code
_entity_poly.pdbx_strand_id
1 'polypeptide(L)'
;MAVDGLSFELPAGVVTGFLGPNGSGKSTTMRVIMGLDRPDEGSATIDGRPYAALAQPLREVGALLEAKAIHPGRSAFNHLWFLAQTNDIPRQRV
;
A
#
# COMPACT_ATOMS: atom_id res chain seq x y z
N MET A 1 10.92 -18.46 4.53
CA MET A 1 10.84 -17.07 5.04
C MET A 1 11.01 -16.14 3.86
N ALA A 2 10.08 -15.22 3.63
CA ALA A 2 10.09 -14.36 2.43
C ALA A 2 10.95 -13.10 2.62
N VAL A 3 11.13 -12.65 3.87
CA VAL A 3 11.95 -11.51 4.29
C VAL A 3 12.64 -11.89 5.59
N ASP A 4 13.90 -11.52 5.77
CA ASP A 4 14.68 -11.78 6.98
C ASP A 4 15.62 -10.59 7.26
N GLY A 5 15.61 -10.07 8.48
CA GLY A 5 16.51 -9.00 8.94
C GLY A 5 16.46 -7.67 8.18
N LEU A 6 15.34 -7.34 7.51
CA LEU A 6 15.23 -6.16 6.66
C LEU A 6 14.96 -4.88 7.47
N SER A 7 15.83 -3.87 7.34
CA SER A 7 15.69 -2.55 7.97
C SER A 7 16.12 -1.44 7.02
N PHE A 8 15.26 -0.45 6.81
CA PHE A 8 15.51 0.72 5.97
C PHE A 8 14.49 1.82 6.27
N GLU A 9 14.82 3.05 5.87
CA GLU A 9 13.91 4.20 5.88
C GLU A 9 13.67 4.68 4.45
N LEU A 10 12.43 5.05 4.15
CA LEU A 10 12.04 5.63 2.86
C LEU A 10 11.86 7.15 3.03
N PRO A 11 12.76 7.98 2.50
CA PRO A 11 12.63 9.42 2.62
C PRO A 11 11.47 9.97 1.77
N ALA A 12 10.82 11.01 2.29
CA ALA A 12 9.76 11.72 1.58
C ALA A 12 10.27 12.32 0.25
N GLY A 13 9.43 12.30 -0.78
CA GLY A 13 9.74 12.87 -2.10
C GLY A 13 10.66 12.01 -2.98
N VAL A 14 10.99 10.79 -2.55
CA VAL A 14 11.86 9.87 -3.31
C VAL A 14 11.06 8.71 -3.88
N VAL A 15 11.36 8.36 -5.13
CA VAL A 15 10.85 7.13 -5.76
C VAL A 15 11.78 5.99 -5.37
N THR A 16 11.27 5.02 -4.60
CA THR A 16 12.02 3.82 -4.20
C THR A 16 11.54 2.59 -4.95
N GLY A 17 12.48 1.81 -5.47
CA GLY A 17 12.22 0.51 -6.08
C GLY A 17 12.82 -0.63 -5.26
N PHE A 18 12.04 -1.67 -4.97
CA PHE A 18 12.56 -2.93 -4.44
C PHE A 18 12.96 -3.83 -5.63
N LEU A 19 14.23 -4.20 -5.71
CA LEU A 19 14.77 -5.01 -6.80
C LEU A 19 15.19 -6.40 -6.29
N GLY A 20 14.90 -7.45 -7.07
CA GLY A 20 15.31 -8.82 -6.77
C GLY A 20 14.54 -9.85 -7.60
N PRO A 21 14.93 -11.14 -7.58
CA PRO A 21 14.24 -12.22 -8.29
C PRO A 21 12.83 -12.48 -7.73
N ASN A 22 12.00 -13.23 -8.46
CA ASN A 22 10.70 -13.65 -7.94
C ASN A 22 10.87 -14.44 -6.63
N GLY A 23 10.02 -14.17 -5.64
CA GLY A 23 10.13 -14.77 -4.31
C GLY A 23 11.09 -14.07 -3.35
N SER A 24 11.80 -13.01 -3.77
CA SER A 24 12.73 -12.27 -2.90
C SER A 24 12.09 -11.38 -1.81
N GLY A 25 10.78 -11.52 -1.57
CA GLY A 25 10.10 -10.76 -0.51
C GLY A 25 9.64 -9.34 -0.86
N LYS A 26 9.77 -8.87 -2.11
CA LYS A 26 9.36 -7.50 -2.52
C LYS A 26 7.89 -7.20 -2.21
N SER A 27 6.99 -8.01 -2.77
CA SER A 27 5.55 -7.84 -2.57
C SER A 27 5.16 -8.09 -1.11
N THR A 28 5.80 -9.05 -0.44
CA THR A 28 5.62 -9.28 1.01
C THR A 28 5.98 -8.03 1.82
N THR A 29 7.12 -7.41 1.51
CA THR A 29 7.55 -6.16 2.17
C THR A 29 6.52 -5.05 1.96
N MET A 30 6.04 -4.86 0.73
CA MET A 30 5.00 -3.87 0.43
C MET A 30 3.68 -4.15 1.18
N ARG A 31 3.26 -5.43 1.30
CA ARG A 31 2.06 -5.82 2.04
C ARG A 31 2.20 -5.62 3.54
N VAL A 32 3.38 -5.88 4.12
CA VAL A 32 3.68 -5.60 5.53
C VAL A 32 3.61 -4.10 5.82
N ILE A 33 4.21 -3.25 4.97
CA ILE A 33 4.15 -1.78 5.13
C ILE A 33 2.71 -1.28 5.17
N MET A 34 1.83 -1.86 4.36
CA MET A 34 0.41 -1.48 4.29
C MET A 34 -0.48 -2.25 5.27
N GLY A 35 0.10 -2.99 6.23
CA GLY A 35 -0.66 -3.74 7.22
C GLY A 35 -1.55 -4.86 6.65
N LEU A 36 -1.31 -5.28 5.40
CA LEU A 36 -2.02 -6.40 4.75
C LEU A 36 -1.43 -7.75 5.15
N ASP A 37 -0.20 -7.76 5.65
CA ASP A 37 0.47 -8.88 6.28
C ASP A 37 1.01 -8.43 7.65
N ARG A 38 1.00 -9.35 8.62
CA ARG A 38 1.63 -9.15 9.92
C ARG A 38 3.07 -9.68 9.85
N PRO A 39 4.09 -8.89 10.23
CA PRO A 39 5.44 -9.40 10.33
C PRO A 39 5.56 -10.35 11.52
N ASP A 40 6.40 -11.38 11.40
CA ASP A 40 6.71 -12.29 12.51
C ASP A 40 7.42 -11.54 13.65
N GLU A 41 8.33 -10.64 13.30
CA GLU A 41 9.07 -9.76 14.21
C GLU A 41 9.25 -8.35 13.61
N GLY A 42 9.48 -7.35 14.47
CA GLY A 42 9.70 -5.97 14.05
C GLY A 42 8.41 -5.18 13.75
N SER A 43 8.54 -4.09 12.99
CA SER A 43 7.42 -3.21 12.65
C SER A 43 7.66 -2.43 11.36
N ALA A 44 6.58 -1.95 10.76
CA ALA A 44 6.61 -0.99 9.65
C ALA A 44 5.67 0.17 9.97
N THR A 45 6.12 1.39 9.65
CA THR A 45 5.37 2.62 9.93
C THR A 45 5.38 3.56 8.73
N ILE A 46 4.35 4.39 8.66
CA ILE A 46 4.16 5.48 7.71
C ILE A 46 3.95 6.74 8.55
N ASP A 47 4.82 7.73 8.39
CA ASP A 47 4.87 8.93 9.23
C ASP A 47 4.84 8.60 10.74
N GLY A 48 5.64 7.62 11.15
CA GLY A 48 5.78 7.17 12.54
C GLY A 48 4.61 6.34 13.08
N ARG A 49 3.59 6.03 12.28
CA ARG A 49 2.42 5.25 12.71
C ARG A 49 2.29 3.94 11.92
N PRO A 50 1.91 2.82 12.53
CA PRO A 50 1.51 1.63 11.77
C PRO A 50 0.32 1.95 10.85
N TYR A 51 0.25 1.33 9.67
CA TYR A 51 -0.83 1.59 8.70
C TYR A 51 -2.23 1.45 9.32
N ALA A 52 -2.43 0.43 10.17
CA ALA A 52 -3.70 0.18 10.84
C ALA A 52 -4.10 1.25 11.88
N ALA A 53 -3.17 2.11 12.28
CA ALA A 53 -3.41 3.23 13.20
C ALA A 53 -3.68 4.56 12.48
N LEU A 54 -3.65 4.58 11.14
CA LEU A 54 -3.99 5.78 10.36
C LEU A 54 -5.51 6.00 10.42
N ALA A 55 -5.92 7.25 10.68
CA ALA A 55 -7.33 7.59 10.82
C ALA A 55 -8.09 7.47 9.49
N GLN A 56 -7.43 7.81 8.38
CA GLN A 56 -8.00 7.73 7.04
C GLN A 56 -6.96 7.18 6.06
N PRO A 57 -6.64 5.87 6.11
CA PRO A 57 -5.49 5.30 5.39
C PRO A 57 -5.48 5.60 3.89
N LEU A 58 -6.64 5.55 3.21
CA LEU A 58 -6.75 5.83 1.77
C LEU A 58 -6.58 7.31 1.38
N ARG A 59 -6.55 8.23 2.36
CA ARG A 59 -6.16 9.62 2.13
C ARG A 59 -4.67 9.85 2.30
N GLU A 60 -3.96 8.92 2.93
CA GLU A 60 -2.53 9.01 3.23
C GLU A 60 -1.71 8.10 2.29
N VAL A 61 -2.25 6.94 1.89
CA VAL A 61 -1.55 5.92 1.12
C VAL A 61 -2.40 5.45 -0.06
N GLY A 62 -1.88 5.64 -1.28
CA GLY A 62 -2.41 5.02 -2.50
C GLY A 62 -1.64 3.74 -2.84
N ALA A 63 -2.34 2.67 -3.22
CA ALA A 63 -1.71 1.39 -3.48
C ALA A 63 -2.36 0.63 -4.64
N LEU A 64 -1.51 0.08 -5.51
CA LEU A 64 -1.88 -0.89 -6.54
C LEU A 64 -0.90 -2.07 -6.46
N LEU A 65 -1.22 -3.07 -5.64
CA LEU A 65 -0.36 -4.25 -5.50
C LEU A 65 -0.70 -5.36 -6.49
N GLU A 66 -1.97 -5.52 -6.78
CA GLU A 66 -2.49 -6.61 -7.60
C GLU A 66 -3.20 -6.01 -8.81
N ALA A 67 -2.61 -6.16 -9.99
CA ALA A 67 -3.18 -5.63 -11.23
C ALA A 67 -4.57 -6.20 -11.55
N LYS A 68 -4.94 -7.33 -10.94
CA LYS A 68 -6.24 -7.99 -11.11
C LYS A 68 -7.32 -7.54 -10.11
N ALA A 69 -7.04 -6.62 -9.19
CA ALA A 69 -8.01 -6.13 -8.21
C ALA A 69 -9.12 -5.22 -8.82
N ILE A 70 -9.22 -5.16 -10.15
CA ILE A 70 -10.18 -4.34 -10.88
C ILE A 70 -11.45 -5.16 -11.13
N HIS A 71 -12.60 -4.59 -10.78
CA HIS A 71 -13.89 -5.21 -11.08
C HIS A 71 -14.23 -5.05 -12.57
N PRO A 72 -14.35 -6.15 -13.35
CA PRO A 72 -14.45 -6.08 -14.82
C PRO A 72 -15.73 -5.38 -15.31
N GLY A 73 -16.80 -5.37 -14.51
CA GLY A 73 -18.04 -4.66 -14.82
C GLY A 73 -18.04 -3.15 -14.52
N ARG A 74 -16.91 -2.54 -14.11
CA ARG A 74 -16.83 -1.09 -13.82
C ARG A 74 -15.91 -0.40 -14.82
N SER A 75 -16.33 0.78 -15.29
CA SER A 75 -15.41 1.69 -15.97
C SER A 75 -14.30 2.15 -15.02
N ALA A 76 -13.16 2.58 -15.56
CA ALA A 76 -12.07 3.15 -14.75
C ALA A 76 -12.57 4.29 -13.85
N PHE A 77 -13.40 5.18 -14.41
CA PHE A 77 -14.05 6.25 -13.65
C PHE A 77 -14.87 5.71 -12.48
N ASN A 78 -15.74 4.72 -12.71
CA ASN A 78 -16.59 4.16 -11.65
C ASN A 78 -15.78 3.37 -10.60
N HIS A 79 -14.63 2.79 -10.98
CA HIS A 79 -13.72 2.15 -10.04
C HIS A 79 -13.09 3.17 -9.08
N LEU A 80 -12.51 4.24 -9.61
CA LEU A 80 -11.95 5.34 -8.81
C LEU A 80 -13.02 6.08 -8.01
N TRP A 81 -14.20 6.28 -8.59
CA TRP A 81 -15.32 6.95 -7.91
C TRP A 81 -15.83 6.16 -6.70
N PHE A 82 -15.93 4.83 -6.80
CA PHE A 82 -16.28 3.97 -5.67
C PHE A 82 -15.26 4.08 -4.51
N LEU A 83 -13.97 4.07 -4.83
CA LEU A 83 -12.91 4.24 -3.83
C LEU A 83 -13.01 5.63 -3.18
N ALA A 84 -13.23 6.66 -4.00
CA ALA A 84 -13.33 8.03 -3.51
C ALA A 84 -14.55 8.23 -2.58
N GLN A 85 -15.73 7.76 -2.99
CA GLN A 85 -16.95 7.89 -2.20
C GLN A 85 -16.87 7.19 -0.84
N THR A 86 -16.26 6.00 -0.78
CA THR A 86 -16.15 5.23 0.47
C THR A 86 -15.10 5.80 1.43
N ASN A 87 -14.28 6.76 0.98
CA ASN A 87 -13.19 7.35 1.76
C ASN A 87 -13.28 8.89 1.84
N ASP A 88 -14.48 9.43 1.58
CA ASP A 88 -14.77 10.87 1.64
C ASP A 88 -13.84 11.72 0.74
N ILE A 89 -13.36 11.16 -0.37
CA ILE A 89 -12.50 11.89 -1.32
C ILE A 89 -13.40 12.63 -2.33
N PRO A 90 -13.17 13.94 -2.58
CA PRO A 90 -14.03 14.73 -3.44
C PRO A 90 -13.97 14.28 -4.89
N ARG A 91 -15.10 14.39 -5.60
CA ARG A 91 -15.23 13.99 -7.02
C ARG A 91 -14.20 14.61 -7.95
N GLN A 92 -13.73 15.82 -7.64
CA GLN A 92 -12.72 16.53 -8.45
C GLN A 92 -11.35 15.81 -8.48
N ARG A 93 -11.14 14.80 -7.62
CA ARG A 93 -9.92 13.98 -7.55
C ARG A 93 -10.04 12.68 -8.36
N VAL A 94 -11.15 12.48 -9.08
CA VAL A 94 -11.45 11.32 -9.93
C VAL A 94 -11.63 11.76 -11.37
#